data_AF-A0A843DBX3-F1
#
_entry.id   AF-A0A843DBX3-F1
#
_cell.length_a   1.000
_cell.length_b   1.000
_cell.length_c   1.000
_cell.angle_alpha   90.00
_cell.angle_beta   90.00
_cell.angle_gamma   90.00
#
_symmetry.space_group_name_H-M   'P 1'
#
loop_
_entity.id
_entity.type
_entity.pdbx_description
1 polymer ?
#
loop_
_entity_poly.entity_id
_entity_poly.type
_entity_poly.pdbx_seq_one_letter_code
_entity_poly.pdbx_strand_id
1 'polypeptide(L)'
;MPSKCAVCKGKGMCGLPACPITRRFHALRETKPISEYMGASPSVFVGSFGYPKVVGGPLMINDSDNPLDWVRNKFSIDDIVSIRSRTIRGGKELDVKVPDVGKVQEIALSSKPLDVEVAFTKPIQFDLSFDGDVTPTGLSGEMKRLDVIDHAKVSRIVDACT
;
A
#
# COMPACT_ATOMS: atom_id res chain seq x y z
N MET A 1 9.10 -25.69 4.85
CA MET A 1 10.56 -25.59 5.11
C MET A 1 10.79 -24.24 5.77
N PRO A 2 11.37 -24.17 6.99
CA PRO A 2 11.63 -22.89 7.62
C PRO A 2 12.52 -22.06 6.71
N SER A 3 12.14 -20.80 6.50
CA SER A 3 12.86 -19.90 5.60
C SER A 3 14.31 -19.79 6.08
N LYS A 4 15.28 -20.21 5.25
CA LYS A 4 16.73 -20.05 5.51
C LYS A 4 17.15 -18.57 5.58
N CYS A 5 16.21 -17.62 5.58
CA CYS A 5 16.42 -16.18 5.56
C CYS A 5 17.22 -15.69 6.77
N ALA A 6 16.97 -16.24 7.97
CA ALA A 6 17.71 -15.86 9.19
C ALA A 6 19.21 -16.19 9.10
N VAL A 7 19.57 -17.24 8.36
CA VAL A 7 20.96 -17.65 8.13
C VAL A 7 21.53 -16.92 6.91
N CYS A 8 20.77 -16.89 5.82
CA CYS A 8 21.15 -16.28 4.54
C CYS A 8 21.40 -14.77 4.68
N LYS A 9 20.54 -14.03 5.40
CA LYS A 9 20.61 -12.57 5.61
C LYS A 9 20.93 -11.79 4.32
N GLY A 10 20.36 -12.22 3.19
CA GLY A 10 20.60 -11.59 1.88
C GLY A 10 21.90 -11.97 1.18
N LYS A 11 22.73 -12.88 1.71
CA LYS A 11 24.01 -13.33 1.13
C LYS A 11 23.87 -14.35 -0.02
N GLY A 12 22.66 -14.71 -0.42
CA GLY A 12 22.42 -15.68 -1.50
C GLY A 12 22.59 -17.16 -1.14
N MET A 13 22.79 -17.51 0.14
CA MET A 13 22.97 -18.90 0.60
C MET A 13 21.69 -19.75 0.55
N CYS A 14 20.55 -19.16 0.19
CA CYS A 14 19.27 -19.87 0.05
C CYS A 14 19.01 -20.43 -1.35
N GLY A 15 19.90 -20.17 -2.33
CA GLY A 15 19.76 -20.66 -3.71
C GLY A 15 18.71 -19.93 -4.55
N LEU A 16 18.08 -18.88 -4.02
CA LEU A 16 17.21 -18.01 -4.80
C LEU A 16 18.04 -17.17 -5.79
N PRO A 17 17.55 -16.95 -7.02
CA PRO A 17 18.24 -16.12 -8.01
C PRO A 17 18.41 -14.67 -7.54
N ALA A 18 17.49 -14.20 -6.70
CA ALA A 18 17.60 -12.91 -6.03
C ALA A 18 16.87 -12.90 -4.68
N CYS A 19 17.40 -12.14 -3.71
CA CYS A 19 16.81 -12.06 -2.38
C CYS A 19 15.72 -10.97 -2.32
N PRO A 20 14.47 -11.32 -1.94
CA PRO A 20 13.39 -10.33 -1.79
C PRO A 20 13.71 -9.24 -0.74
N ILE A 21 14.42 -9.60 0.33
CA ILE A 21 14.83 -8.67 1.41
C ILE A 21 15.73 -7.57 0.85
N THR A 22 16.80 -7.99 0.15
CA THR A 22 17.77 -7.06 -0.42
C THR A 22 17.12 -6.18 -1.50
N ARG A 23 16.21 -6.75 -2.30
CA ARG A 23 15.44 -5.99 -3.31
C ARG A 23 14.58 -4.90 -2.67
N ARG A 24 13.82 -5.23 -1.62
CA ARG A 24 13.02 -4.24 -0.87
C ARG A 24 13.91 -3.17 -0.25
N PHE A 25 15.04 -3.56 0.34
CA PHE A 25 16.01 -2.61 0.88
C PHE A 25 16.48 -1.63 -0.20
N HIS A 26 16.90 -2.12 -1.37
CA HIS A 26 17.33 -1.24 -2.45
C HIS A 26 16.19 -0.36 -2.99
N ALA A 27 14.96 -0.86 -3.07
CA ALA A 27 13.81 -0.07 -3.50
C ALA A 27 13.46 1.08 -2.54
N LEU A 28 13.80 0.95 -1.26
CA LEU A 28 13.41 1.89 -0.21
C LEU A 28 14.58 2.69 0.40
N ARG A 29 15.83 2.31 0.13
CA ARG A 29 17.04 2.94 0.69
C ARG A 29 17.07 4.46 0.51
N GLU A 30 16.54 4.95 -0.60
CA GLU A 30 16.57 6.37 -0.97
C GLU A 30 15.31 7.14 -0.52
N THR A 31 14.35 6.44 0.11
CA THR A 31 13.12 7.09 0.58
C THR A 31 13.39 7.99 1.78
N LYS A 32 12.96 9.24 1.68
CA LYS A 32 13.01 10.21 2.77
C LYS A 32 11.79 10.02 3.68
N PRO A 33 11.88 10.41 4.97
CA PRO A 33 10.71 10.43 5.84
C PRO A 33 9.56 11.24 5.24
N ILE A 34 8.35 10.68 5.27
CA ILE A 34 7.16 11.27 4.63
C ILE A 34 6.17 11.67 5.72
N SER A 35 6.00 12.98 5.95
CA SER A 35 4.98 13.51 6.88
C SER A 35 3.63 13.73 6.21
N GLU A 36 3.65 13.99 4.91
CA GLU A 36 2.48 14.31 4.10
C GLU A 36 2.61 13.68 2.71
N TYR A 37 1.47 13.34 2.12
CA TYR A 37 1.37 12.77 0.78
C TYR A 37 0.27 13.51 0.00
N MET A 38 0.53 13.79 -1.27
CA MET A 38 -0.45 14.29 -2.22
C MET A 38 -0.28 13.52 -3.53
N GLY A 39 -1.34 12.87 -4.01
CA GLY A 39 -1.31 12.09 -5.25
C GLY A 39 -2.33 10.97 -5.28
N ALA A 40 -2.13 10.01 -6.18
CA ALA A 40 -3.11 8.99 -6.48
C ALA A 40 -3.23 7.90 -5.39
N SER A 41 -4.48 7.58 -5.06
CA SER A 41 -4.88 6.43 -4.27
C SER A 41 -5.74 5.49 -5.12
N PRO A 42 -5.16 4.50 -5.83
CA PRO A 42 -5.91 3.57 -6.68
C PRO A 42 -6.83 2.62 -5.92
N SER A 43 -6.59 2.39 -4.64
CA SER A 43 -7.36 1.45 -3.84
C SER A 43 -7.25 1.75 -2.35
N VAL A 44 -7.92 0.95 -1.53
CA VAL A 44 -7.85 1.02 -0.07
C VAL A 44 -7.29 -0.28 0.50
N PHE A 45 -6.66 -0.17 1.66
CA PHE A 45 -6.27 -1.29 2.49
C PHE A 45 -7.28 -1.46 3.64
N VAL A 46 -7.63 -2.71 3.93
CA VAL A 46 -8.43 -3.10 5.10
C VAL A 46 -7.72 -4.22 5.83
N GLY A 47 -7.37 -3.99 7.09
CA GLY A 47 -6.76 -4.98 7.97
C GLY A 47 -7.77 -6.01 8.49
N SER A 48 -7.29 -7.21 8.80
CA SER A 48 -8.13 -8.30 9.34
C SER A 48 -8.18 -8.34 10.87
N PHE A 49 -7.27 -7.65 11.56
CA PHE A 49 -7.17 -7.66 13.01
C PHE A 49 -8.12 -6.63 13.64
N GLY A 50 -8.74 -6.98 14.78
CA GLY A 50 -9.57 -6.08 15.59
C GLY A 50 -11.06 -6.03 15.23
N TYR A 51 -11.53 -6.88 14.31
CA TYR A 51 -12.93 -6.89 13.86
C TYR A 51 -13.93 -6.82 15.04
N PRO A 52 -14.96 -5.94 14.98
CA PRO A 52 -15.38 -5.11 13.84
C PRO A 52 -14.60 -3.80 13.64
N LYS A 53 -13.71 -3.43 14.58
CA LYS A 53 -12.90 -2.21 14.52
C LYS A 53 -11.55 -2.51 13.90
N VAL A 54 -11.47 -2.34 12.59
CA VAL A 54 -10.28 -2.69 11.81
C VAL A 54 -9.48 -1.45 11.45
N VAL A 55 -8.20 -1.62 11.14
CA VAL A 55 -7.40 -0.53 10.56
C VAL A 55 -7.61 -0.52 9.06
N GLY A 56 -8.00 0.62 8.49
CA GLY A 56 -8.08 0.80 7.05
C GLY A 56 -7.74 2.21 6.60
N GLY A 57 -7.58 2.37 5.29
CA GLY A 57 -7.21 3.64 4.67
C GLY A 57 -6.72 3.51 3.23
N PRO A 58 -6.33 4.62 2.59
CA PRO A 58 -5.86 4.65 1.21
C PRO A 58 -4.54 3.89 1.03
N LEU A 59 -4.40 3.28 -0.14
CA LEU A 59 -3.13 2.84 -0.69
C LEU A 59 -2.65 3.90 -1.67
N MET A 60 -1.61 4.63 -1.28
CA MET A 60 -1.06 5.76 -2.02
C MET A 60 0.14 5.31 -2.85
N ILE A 61 0.16 5.67 -4.13
CA ILE A 61 1.20 5.24 -5.06
C ILE A 61 1.45 6.33 -6.11
N ASN A 62 2.73 6.56 -6.42
CA ASN A 62 3.14 7.52 -7.45
C ASN A 62 3.37 6.88 -8.82
N ASP A 63 3.19 5.56 -8.91
CA ASP A 63 3.40 4.73 -10.09
C ASP A 63 2.08 4.07 -10.50
N SER A 64 1.97 3.58 -11.74
CA SER A 64 0.78 2.80 -12.14
C SER A 64 0.73 1.48 -11.39
N ASP A 65 -0.32 1.27 -10.59
CA ASP A 65 -0.66 0.00 -9.94
C ASP A 65 -1.68 -0.81 -10.76
N ASN A 66 -1.47 -0.87 -12.08
CA ASN A 66 -2.34 -1.59 -13.01
C ASN A 66 -1.58 -2.73 -13.70
N PRO A 67 -1.94 -4.01 -13.46
CA PRO A 67 -1.28 -5.16 -14.09
C PRO A 67 -1.27 -5.10 -15.62
N LEU A 68 -2.30 -4.54 -16.27
CA LEU A 68 -2.32 -4.40 -17.72
C LEU A 68 -1.27 -3.39 -18.21
N ASP A 69 -1.00 -2.35 -17.43
CA ASP A 69 0.06 -1.39 -17.74
C ASP A 69 1.43 -2.02 -17.55
N TRP A 70 1.62 -2.85 -16.52
CA TRP A 70 2.87 -3.57 -16.29
C TRP A 70 3.19 -4.49 -17.47
N VAL A 71 2.21 -5.23 -17.98
CA VAL A 71 2.39 -6.10 -19.15
C VAL A 71 2.68 -5.28 -20.40
N ARG A 72 1.92 -4.22 -20.67
CA ARG A 72 2.13 -3.35 -21.84
C ARG A 72 3.51 -2.71 -21.87
N ASN A 73 3.99 -2.27 -20.71
CA ASN A 73 5.30 -1.64 -20.55
C ASN A 73 6.44 -2.65 -20.30
N LYS A 74 6.15 -3.96 -20.33
CA LYS A 74 7.13 -5.04 -20.12
C LYS A 74 7.89 -4.93 -18.79
N PHE A 75 7.19 -4.57 -17.72
CA PHE A 75 7.79 -4.49 -16.39
C PHE A 75 8.31 -5.85 -15.96
N SER A 76 9.55 -5.85 -15.47
CA SER A 76 10.13 -7.01 -14.80
C SER A 76 9.50 -7.20 -13.42
N ILE A 77 9.73 -8.37 -12.82
CA ILE A 77 9.37 -8.60 -11.41
C ILE A 77 10.02 -7.56 -10.49
N ASP A 78 11.21 -7.07 -10.87
CA ASP A 78 11.97 -6.14 -10.05
C ASP A 78 11.33 -4.76 -10.09
N ASP A 79 10.78 -4.35 -11.23
CA ASP A 79 10.01 -3.12 -11.38
C ASP A 79 8.74 -3.17 -10.52
N ILE A 80 8.01 -4.28 -10.58
CA ILE A 80 6.77 -4.47 -9.80
C ILE A 80 7.08 -4.48 -8.29
N VAL A 81 8.13 -5.18 -7.86
CA VAL A 81 8.57 -5.18 -6.46
C VAL A 81 8.96 -3.77 -6.02
N SER A 82 9.65 -3.03 -6.89
CA SER A 82 10.05 -1.64 -6.64
C SER A 82 8.83 -0.73 -6.41
N ILE A 83 7.83 -0.82 -7.30
CA ILE A 83 6.55 -0.09 -7.21
C ILE A 83 5.80 -0.44 -5.92
N ARG A 84 5.58 -1.74 -5.66
CA ARG A 84 4.82 -2.22 -4.49
C ARG A 84 5.53 -1.95 -3.16
N SER A 85 6.86 -1.96 -3.16
CA SER A 85 7.64 -1.63 -1.96
C SER A 85 7.53 -0.15 -1.60
N ARG A 86 7.36 0.74 -2.59
CA ARG A 86 7.19 2.19 -2.36
C ARG A 86 5.75 2.61 -2.06
N THR A 87 4.76 1.73 -2.26
CA THR A 87 3.37 2.04 -1.92
C THR A 87 3.26 2.46 -0.45
N ILE A 88 2.49 3.50 -0.17
CA ILE A 88 2.27 3.99 1.19
C ILE A 88 0.88 3.58 1.63
N ARG A 89 0.79 2.85 2.74
CA ARG A 89 -0.46 2.44 3.37
C ARG A 89 -0.82 3.43 4.48
N GLY A 90 -1.88 4.19 4.27
CA GLY A 90 -2.50 4.98 5.34
C GLY A 90 -3.36 4.08 6.23
N GLY A 91 -3.20 4.19 7.55
CA GLY A 91 -4.00 3.45 8.52
C GLY A 91 -4.73 4.36 9.49
N LYS A 92 -6.02 4.11 9.70
CA LYS A 92 -6.83 4.65 10.79
C LYS A 92 -7.84 3.59 11.24
N GLU A 93 -8.27 3.65 12.50
CA GLU A 93 -9.36 2.78 12.99
C GLU A 93 -10.66 3.13 12.24
N LEU A 94 -11.31 2.11 11.69
CA LEU A 94 -12.60 2.15 11.03
C LEU A 94 -13.49 1.10 11.69
N ASP A 95 -14.72 1.49 12.03
CA ASP A 95 -15.74 0.55 12.50
C ASP A 95 -16.60 0.11 11.32
N VAL A 96 -16.46 -1.15 10.91
CA VAL A 96 -17.16 -1.71 9.74
C VAL A 96 -18.68 -1.78 9.97
N LYS A 97 -19.14 -1.67 11.22
CA LYS A 97 -20.58 -1.63 11.52
C LYS A 97 -21.21 -0.27 11.22
N VAL A 98 -20.41 0.76 10.99
CA VAL A 98 -20.91 2.08 10.58
C VAL A 98 -21.16 2.05 9.06
N PRO A 99 -22.37 2.40 8.58
CA PRO A 99 -22.69 2.35 7.15
C PRO A 99 -21.85 3.28 6.26
N ASP A 100 -21.37 4.39 6.82
CA ASP A 100 -20.54 5.37 6.14
C ASP A 100 -19.18 5.47 6.86
N VAL A 101 -18.14 4.89 6.25
CA VAL A 101 -16.75 4.99 6.74
C VAL A 101 -16.00 6.18 6.13
N GLY A 102 -16.74 7.12 5.53
CA GLY A 102 -16.29 8.41 5.03
C GLY A 102 -15.42 8.30 3.77
N LYS A 103 -14.40 9.15 3.70
CA LYS A 103 -13.49 9.28 2.54
C LYS A 103 -12.83 7.97 2.10
N VAL A 104 -12.63 7.02 3.00
CA VAL A 104 -12.09 5.70 2.64
C VAL A 104 -13.09 4.91 1.77
N GLN A 105 -14.39 5.02 2.06
CA GLN A 105 -15.44 4.41 1.24
C GLN A 105 -15.50 5.04 -0.14
N GLU A 106 -15.40 6.37 -0.21
CA GLU A 106 -15.39 7.11 -1.49
C GLU A 106 -14.28 6.61 -2.43
N ILE A 107 -13.06 6.44 -1.90
CA ILE A 107 -11.93 5.87 -2.66
C ILE A 107 -12.23 4.44 -3.09
N ALA A 108 -12.82 3.61 -2.22
CA ALA A 108 -13.13 2.22 -2.53
C ALA A 108 -14.22 2.06 -3.60
N LEU A 109 -15.18 2.98 -3.66
CA LEU A 109 -16.29 2.95 -4.62
C LEU A 109 -15.90 3.47 -6.01
N SER A 110 -14.80 4.24 -6.11
CA SER A 110 -14.37 4.81 -7.37
C SER A 110 -13.78 3.76 -8.31
N SER A 111 -14.23 3.76 -9.55
CA SER A 111 -13.69 2.93 -10.65
C SER A 111 -12.35 3.43 -11.20
N LYS A 112 -11.94 4.64 -10.83
CA LYS A 112 -10.64 5.24 -11.16
C LYS A 112 -9.87 5.60 -9.88
N PRO A 113 -8.53 5.61 -9.91
CA PRO A 113 -7.74 6.18 -8.83
C PRO A 113 -8.18 7.62 -8.53
N LEU A 114 -8.24 7.97 -7.25
CA LEU A 114 -8.55 9.34 -6.79
C LEU A 114 -7.31 10.01 -6.23
N ASP A 115 -7.17 11.30 -6.48
CA ASP A 115 -6.14 12.09 -5.83
C ASP A 115 -6.56 12.41 -4.39
N VAL A 116 -5.62 12.19 -3.46
CA VAL A 116 -5.82 12.36 -2.02
C VAL A 116 -4.70 13.20 -1.43
N GLU A 117 -5.04 13.92 -0.37
CA GLU A 117 -4.09 14.54 0.55
C GLU A 117 -4.12 13.81 1.89
N VAL A 118 -2.97 13.35 2.35
CA VAL A 118 -2.84 12.62 3.62
C VAL A 118 -1.74 13.25 4.46
N ALA A 119 -2.05 13.55 5.71
CA ALA A 119 -1.07 13.93 6.72
C ALA A 119 -0.96 12.80 7.75
N PHE A 120 0.27 12.44 8.12
CA PHE A 120 0.52 11.36 9.08
C PHE A 120 0.76 11.89 10.50
N THR A 121 0.40 11.10 11.51
CA THR A 121 0.62 11.44 12.93
C THR A 121 2.10 11.55 13.26
N LYS A 122 2.93 10.70 12.62
CA LYS A 122 4.39 10.74 12.67
C LYS A 122 4.91 10.57 11.25
N PRO A 123 6.07 11.17 10.89
CA PRO A 123 6.68 10.94 9.60
C PRO A 123 6.89 9.43 9.37
N ILE A 124 6.41 8.93 8.24
CA ILE A 124 6.62 7.53 7.87
C ILE A 124 8.08 7.37 7.52
N GLN A 125 8.73 6.43 8.20
CA GLN A 125 10.10 6.07 7.95
C GLN A 125 10.16 4.71 7.29
N PHE A 126 11.27 4.48 6.59
CA PHE A 126 11.60 3.17 6.09
C PHE A 126 11.69 2.18 7.26
N ASP A 127 10.81 1.19 7.27
CA ASP A 127 10.84 0.07 8.21
C ASP A 127 11.28 -1.20 7.48
N LEU A 128 12.32 -1.83 8.03
CA LEU A 128 12.91 -3.09 7.57
C LEU A 128 12.32 -4.31 8.27
N SER A 129 11.13 -4.19 8.88
CA SER A 129 10.40 -5.34 9.41
C SER A 129 10.19 -6.38 8.29
N PHE A 130 10.78 -7.55 8.48
CA PHE A 130 10.72 -8.66 7.53
C PHE A 130 10.11 -9.87 8.21
N ASP A 131 9.11 -10.43 7.57
CA ASP A 131 8.58 -11.74 7.85
C ASP A 131 8.89 -12.63 6.64
N GLY A 132 9.40 -13.84 6.90
CA GLY A 132 9.80 -14.80 5.88
C GLY A 132 8.65 -15.31 5.02
N ASP A 133 7.42 -15.16 5.50
CA ASP A 133 6.21 -15.68 4.85
C ASP A 133 5.32 -14.56 4.26
N VAL A 134 5.60 -13.30 4.56
CA VAL A 134 4.76 -12.16 4.15
C VAL A 134 5.33 -11.48 2.90
N THR A 135 4.45 -11.12 1.97
CA THR A 135 4.79 -10.33 0.79
C THR A 135 5.42 -8.99 1.17
N PRO A 136 6.27 -8.40 0.31
CA PRO A 136 6.83 -7.09 0.59
C PRO A 136 5.71 -6.08 0.80
N THR A 137 5.56 -5.65 2.04
CA THR A 137 4.65 -4.58 2.43
C THR A 137 5.34 -3.25 2.18
N GLY A 138 4.58 -2.30 1.65
CA GLY A 138 5.08 -0.95 1.43
C GLY A 138 5.30 -0.20 2.75
N LEU A 139 5.51 1.10 2.63
CA LEU A 139 5.56 2.02 3.77
C LEU A 139 4.19 2.04 4.46
N SER A 140 4.16 2.31 5.77
CA SER A 140 2.88 2.47 6.48
C SER A 140 2.93 3.52 7.56
N GLY A 141 1.83 4.26 7.71
CA GLY A 141 1.70 5.31 8.71
C GLY A 141 0.29 5.47 9.22
N GLU A 142 0.17 5.87 10.47
CA GLU A 142 -1.10 6.29 11.05
C GLU A 142 -1.50 7.66 10.49
N MET A 143 -2.71 7.76 9.95
CA MET A 143 -3.22 8.98 9.35
C MET A 143 -3.78 9.93 10.42
N LYS A 144 -3.30 11.17 10.39
CA LYS A 144 -3.87 12.29 11.13
C LYS A 144 -5.03 12.91 10.36
N ARG A 145 -4.85 13.15 9.07
CA ARG A 145 -5.84 13.75 8.16
C ARG A 145 -5.84 13.02 6.82
N LEU A 146 -7.04 12.88 6.23
CA LEU A 146 -7.26 12.36 4.89
C LEU A 146 -8.28 13.28 4.22
N ASP A 147 -7.95 13.79 3.04
CA ASP A 147 -8.82 14.57 2.16
C ASP A 147 -8.80 13.95 0.77
N VAL A 148 -9.96 13.92 0.10
CA VAL A 148 -10.10 13.46 -1.29
C VAL A 148 -10.27 14.71 -2.13
N ILE A 149 -9.42 14.88 -3.14
CA ILE A 149 -9.33 16.10 -3.95
C ILE A 149 -10.18 15.95 -5.23
N ASP A 150 -10.24 14.74 -5.78
CA ASP A 150 -11.00 14.41 -7.00
C ASP A 150 -12.39 13.87 -6.64
N HIS A 151 -13.23 13.67 -7.66
CA HIS A 151 -14.56 13.08 -7.52
C HIS A 151 -14.55 11.59 -7.87
N ALA A 152 -15.13 10.79 -6.96
CA ALA A 152 -15.36 9.37 -7.20
C ALA A 152 -16.19 9.13 -8.46
N LYS A 153 -15.73 8.21 -9.31
CA LYS A 153 -16.52 7.72 -10.45
C LYS A 153 -17.11 6.36 -10.10
N VAL A 154 -18.34 6.36 -9.61
CA VAL A 154 -19.05 5.13 -9.22
C VAL A 154 -19.86 4.59 -10.40
N SER A 155 -19.85 3.27 -10.60
CA SER A 155 -20.70 2.66 -11.63
C SER A 155 -22.15 2.65 -11.16
N ARG A 156 -23.11 2.80 -12.08
CA ARG A 156 -24.54 2.85 -11.76
C ARG A 156 -25.05 1.62 -10.99
N ILE A 157 -24.45 0.45 -11.23
CA ILE A 157 -24.83 -0.80 -10.54
C ILE A 157 -24.41 -0.73 -9.06
N VAL A 158 -23.22 -0.20 -8.80
CA VAL A 158 -22.70 -0.03 -7.43
C VAL A 158 -23.48 1.05 -6.69
N ASP A 159 -23.74 2.18 -7.35
CA ASP A 159 -24.49 3.31 -6.80
C ASP A 159 -25.92 2.94 -6.40
N ALA A 160 -26.54 1.98 -7.12
CA ALA A 160 -27.88 1.48 -6.79
C ALA A 160 -27.94 0.57 -5.54
N CYS A 161 -26.79 0.08 -5.06
CA CYS A 161 -26.70 -0.83 -3.91
C CYS A 161 -26.11 -0.18 -2.64
N THR A 162 -25.61 1.05 -2.76
CA THR A 162 -25.11 1.89 -1.66
C THR A 162 -26.18 2.85 -1.17
#